data_AF-A0ABD2ITN1-F1
#
_entry.id   AF-A0ABD2ITN1-F1
#
_cell.length_a   1.000
_cell.length_b   1.000
_cell.length_c   1.000
_cell.angle_alpha   90.00
_cell.angle_beta   90.00
_cell.angle_gamma   90.00
#
_symmetry.space_group_name_H-M   'P 1'
#
loop_
_entity.id
_entity.type
_entity.pdbx_description
1 polymer ?
#
loop_
_entity_poly.entity_id
_entity_poly.type
_entity_poly.pdbx_seq_one_letter_code
_entity_poly.pdbx_strand_id
1 'polypeptide(L)'
;MHSITLFSHQSVRYFCHLLSRPQICFCQRIVERRQQFSTTHCLFNNKIKKEKRERKAAATDFAVLKATISSGKNKLAGKVEEDNDDADEEDENGGKMPKSSKSSDSSKGPQNVAAEAVQEMEQYFKALNDALAKHLSLKVNLKAYEDLSVTLENGETHRLIKFARISLKTPNGPIVLNFADNPAAIKPARIAIQNMAENVTPQVDGIIIHVPIPKLTRERREALAEHSANLVLNEFKLALNEVFKKYTKLLERSSNNKEMVQRLNNGLLAQKRHWDKMGEDKVKERRQMLLKEIEF
;
A
#
# COMPACT_ATOMS: atom_id res chain seq x y z
N MET A 1 58.26 33.39 26.78
CA MET A 1 58.74 32.98 28.12
C MET A 1 57.58 32.34 28.86
N HIS A 2 57.70 31.02 29.12
CA HIS A 2 57.09 30.22 30.22
C HIS A 2 55.57 30.29 30.43
N SER A 3 54.81 29.23 30.71
CA SER A 3 55.08 27.80 30.83
C SER A 3 53.71 27.10 30.93
N ILE A 4 53.71 25.86 30.45
CA ILE A 4 52.72 24.81 30.64
C ILE A 4 52.64 24.43 32.14
N THR A 5 51.46 24.11 32.67
CA THR A 5 51.32 23.07 33.71
C THR A 5 49.97 22.37 33.67
N LEU A 6 50.06 21.05 33.42
CA LEU A 6 49.08 20.01 33.66
C LEU A 6 48.93 19.72 35.16
N PHE A 7 47.74 19.31 35.62
CA PHE A 7 47.55 18.52 36.85
C PHE A 7 46.33 17.61 36.64
N SER A 8 46.53 16.38 36.16
CA SER A 8 46.87 15.14 36.87
C SER A 8 45.67 14.42 37.50
N HIS A 9 45.52 13.20 37.03
CA HIS A 9 44.66 12.13 37.50
C HIS A 9 45.38 11.45 38.67
N GLN A 10 44.73 11.22 39.82
CA GLN A 10 44.66 9.91 40.52
C GLN A 10 44.28 10.01 42.01
N SER A 11 43.33 9.14 42.36
CA SER A 11 43.28 8.32 43.58
C SER A 11 43.26 9.00 44.95
N VAL A 12 42.09 8.93 45.60
CA VAL A 12 41.99 8.32 46.95
C VAL A 12 40.65 7.58 47.08
N ARG A 13 40.73 6.24 47.05
CA ARG A 13 39.74 5.37 47.71
C ARG A 13 40.18 5.20 49.17
N TYR A 14 39.17 4.95 50.02
CA TYR A 14 39.22 4.40 51.38
C TYR A 14 39.45 5.39 52.53
N PHE A 15 38.37 5.61 53.31
CA PHE A 15 38.21 5.31 54.75
C PHE A 15 37.18 6.28 55.35
N CYS A 16 35.97 5.82 55.70
CA CYS A 16 35.54 5.73 57.09
C CYS A 16 34.13 5.18 57.20
N HIS A 17 34.03 4.14 58.02
CA HIS A 17 32.84 3.45 58.48
C HIS A 17 32.13 4.27 59.57
N LEU A 18 30.85 3.95 59.77
CA LEU A 18 29.97 4.36 60.88
C LEU A 18 29.51 5.82 60.90
N LEU A 19 28.28 6.05 60.46
CA LEU A 19 27.21 6.55 61.33
C LEU A 19 25.84 6.15 60.77
N SER A 20 25.08 5.49 61.64
CA SER A 20 23.72 5.00 61.48
C SER A 20 22.73 6.11 61.13
N ARG A 21 22.00 6.01 59.98
CA ARG A 21 20.67 6.62 59.75
C ARG A 21 19.87 5.88 58.65
N PRO A 22 18.73 5.22 58.97
CA PRO A 22 17.90 4.50 57.99
C PRO A 22 16.76 5.39 57.45
N GLN A 23 17.07 6.56 56.88
CA GLN A 23 16.01 7.42 56.29
C GLN A 23 16.34 8.01 54.91
N ILE A 24 17.55 7.82 54.37
CA ILE A 24 17.92 8.43 53.07
C ILE A 24 17.62 7.49 51.88
N CYS A 25 17.43 6.19 52.10
CA CYS A 25 17.13 5.23 51.03
C CYS A 25 15.70 5.28 50.47
N PHE A 26 14.76 5.98 51.11
CA PHE A 26 13.36 5.99 50.63
C PHE A 26 13.11 7.09 49.59
N CYS A 27 13.76 8.25 49.69
CA CYS A 27 13.58 9.35 48.74
C CYS A 27 14.25 9.09 47.38
N GLN A 28 15.44 8.49 47.34
CA GLN A 28 16.12 8.17 46.07
C GLN A 28 15.32 7.15 45.23
N ARG A 29 14.71 6.15 45.90
CA ARG A 29 13.89 5.10 45.26
C ARG A 29 12.56 5.62 44.71
N ILE A 30 11.99 6.68 45.29
CA ILE A 30 10.75 7.31 44.80
C ILE A 30 11.04 8.15 43.55
N VAL A 31 12.18 8.84 43.49
CA VAL A 31 12.58 9.64 42.31
C VAL A 31 12.91 8.73 41.11
N GLU A 32 13.65 7.64 41.32
CA GLU A 32 13.94 6.66 40.26
C GLU A 32 12.68 5.94 39.74
N ARG A 33 11.73 5.59 40.64
CA ARG A 33 10.44 5.02 40.21
C ARG A 33 9.58 6.02 39.44
N ARG A 34 9.60 7.32 39.78
CA ARG A 34 8.91 8.37 39.00
C ARG A 34 9.53 8.57 37.61
N GLN A 35 10.86 8.49 37.48
CA GLN A 35 11.52 8.56 36.18
C GLN A 35 11.23 7.33 35.31
N GLN A 36 11.20 6.12 35.90
CA GLN A 36 10.80 4.90 35.19
C GLN A 36 9.31 4.88 34.79
N PHE A 37 8.42 5.47 35.61
CA PHE A 37 7.00 5.59 35.27
C PHE A 37 6.77 6.62 34.15
N SER A 38 7.53 7.73 34.15
CA SER A 38 7.47 8.76 33.10
C SER A 38 7.92 8.23 31.74
N THR A 39 9.03 7.49 31.68
CA THR A 39 9.55 6.93 30.43
C THR A 39 8.66 5.83 29.87
N THR A 40 8.12 4.95 30.71
CA THR A 40 7.18 3.89 30.28
C THR A 40 5.85 4.46 29.80
N HIS A 41 5.32 5.52 30.44
CA HIS A 41 4.11 6.21 29.98
C HIS A 41 4.33 6.97 28.66
N CYS A 42 5.54 7.51 28.42
CA CYS A 42 5.93 8.09 27.14
C CYS A 42 6.04 7.04 26.01
N LEU A 43 6.64 5.88 26.28
CA LEU A 43 6.74 4.79 25.31
C LEU A 43 5.36 4.21 24.95
N PHE A 44 4.46 4.08 25.93
CA PHE A 44 3.09 3.64 25.71
C PHE A 44 2.29 4.63 24.86
N ASN A 45 2.38 5.93 25.15
CA ASN A 45 1.73 6.96 24.36
C ASN A 45 2.28 7.06 22.93
N ASN A 46 3.59 6.84 22.73
CA ASN A 46 4.18 6.79 21.40
C ASN A 46 3.75 5.56 20.62
N LYS A 47 3.60 4.40 21.27
CA LYS A 47 3.06 3.17 20.66
C LYS A 47 1.61 3.37 20.22
N ILE A 48 0.76 3.97 21.05
CA ILE A 48 -0.64 4.31 20.69
C ILE A 48 -0.69 5.34 19.55
N LYS A 49 0.18 6.35 19.56
CA LYS A 49 0.25 7.34 18.46
C LYS A 49 0.71 6.70 17.15
N LYS A 50 1.66 5.76 17.19
CA LYS A 50 2.12 5.00 16.02
C LYS A 50 1.00 4.11 15.47
N GLU A 51 0.31 3.37 16.33
CA GLU A 51 -0.80 2.50 15.93
C GLU A 51 -2.00 3.31 15.37
N LYS A 52 -2.28 4.51 15.90
CA LYS A 52 -3.27 5.43 15.34
C LYS A 52 -2.86 6.02 13.99
N ARG A 53 -1.55 6.23 13.74
CA ARG A 53 -1.03 6.68 12.43
C ARG A 53 -1.10 5.57 11.39
N GLU A 54 -0.75 4.34 11.78
CA GLU A 54 -0.85 3.15 10.92
C GLU A 54 -2.32 2.85 10.55
N ARG A 55 -3.27 2.97 11.49
CA ARG A 55 -4.71 2.85 11.20
C ARG A 55 -5.23 3.96 10.29
N LYS A 56 -4.72 5.19 10.43
CA LYS A 56 -5.08 6.30 9.53
C LYS A 56 -4.49 6.11 8.13
N ALA A 57 -3.27 5.61 8.01
CA ALA A 57 -2.63 5.28 6.73
C ALA A 57 -3.38 4.13 6.01
N ALA A 58 -3.74 3.07 6.74
CA ALA A 58 -4.56 1.98 6.20
C ALA A 58 -5.96 2.46 5.75
N ALA A 59 -6.56 3.43 6.46
CA ALA A 59 -7.83 4.01 6.06
C ALA A 59 -7.72 4.90 4.81
N THR A 60 -6.60 5.62 4.64
CA THR A 60 -6.35 6.38 3.41
C THR A 60 -6.07 5.47 2.22
N ASP A 61 -5.37 4.36 2.42
CA ASP A 61 -5.11 3.37 1.37
C ASP A 61 -6.42 2.68 0.93
N PHE A 62 -7.30 2.35 1.87
CA PHE A 62 -8.64 1.82 1.58
C PHE A 62 -9.52 2.83 0.81
N ALA A 63 -9.44 4.12 1.14
CA ALA A 63 -10.16 5.17 0.43
C ALA A 63 -9.63 5.39 -0.99
N VAL A 64 -8.31 5.35 -1.18
CA VAL A 64 -7.67 5.44 -2.50
C VAL A 64 -8.06 4.25 -3.36
N LEU A 65 -8.01 3.02 -2.84
CA LEU A 65 -8.39 1.81 -3.57
C LEU A 65 -9.87 1.83 -4.01
N LYS A 66 -10.76 2.31 -3.14
CA LYS A 66 -12.19 2.49 -3.44
C LYS A 66 -12.42 3.54 -4.53
N ALA A 67 -11.60 4.60 -4.57
CA ALA A 67 -11.65 5.63 -5.60
C ALA A 67 -11.10 5.17 -6.96
N THR A 68 -10.06 4.32 -6.98
CA THR A 68 -9.53 3.71 -8.22
C THR A 68 -10.54 2.75 -8.84
N ILE A 69 -11.25 1.97 -8.02
CA ILE A 69 -12.31 1.05 -8.49
C ILE A 69 -13.51 1.84 -9.04
N SER A 70 -13.86 2.98 -8.43
CA SER A 70 -14.91 3.88 -8.93
C SER A 70 -14.52 4.53 -10.27
N SER A 71 -13.28 4.98 -10.42
CA SER A 71 -12.79 5.63 -11.65
C SER A 71 -12.57 4.64 -12.80
N GLY A 72 -12.30 3.36 -12.50
CA GLY A 72 -12.18 2.29 -13.50
C GLY A 72 -13.48 1.98 -14.26
N LYS A 73 -14.66 2.32 -13.69
CA LYS A 73 -15.96 2.12 -14.35
C LYS A 73 -16.21 3.06 -15.54
N ASN A 74 -15.53 4.22 -15.61
CA ASN A 74 -15.75 5.20 -16.70
C ASN A 74 -14.78 5.07 -17.88
N LYS A 75 -13.74 4.24 -17.80
CA LYS A 75 -12.67 4.18 -18.82
C LYS A 75 -12.73 2.97 -19.77
N LEU A 76 -13.67 2.05 -19.56
CA LEU A 76 -13.87 0.86 -20.41
C LEU A 76 -15.14 0.94 -21.30
N ALA A 77 -15.85 2.07 -21.32
CA ALA A 77 -17.03 2.27 -22.17
C ALA A 77 -16.73 2.90 -23.54
N GLY A 78 -15.47 2.93 -23.98
CA GLY A 78 -15.08 3.58 -25.24
C GLY A 78 -13.93 2.88 -25.94
N LYS A 79 -14.21 1.71 -26.53
CA LYS A 79 -13.57 1.23 -27.77
C LYS A 79 -14.22 -0.08 -28.23
N VAL A 80 -15.24 0.06 -29.08
CA VAL A 80 -15.58 -0.88 -30.14
C VAL A 80 -15.88 0.00 -31.34
N GLU A 81 -14.85 0.22 -32.18
CA GLU A 81 -15.03 0.69 -33.55
C GLU A 81 -15.03 -0.58 -34.39
N GLU A 82 -16.22 -0.96 -34.88
CA GLU A 82 -16.41 -1.90 -35.99
C GLU A 82 -16.75 -1.02 -37.19
N ASP A 83 -15.89 -1.07 -38.20
CA ASP A 83 -16.05 -0.40 -39.49
C ASP A 83 -17.21 -1.05 -40.26
N ASN A 84 -18.22 -0.26 -40.63
CA ASN A 84 -19.09 -0.51 -41.78
C ASN A 84 -19.54 0.84 -42.38
N ASP A 85 -19.39 0.91 -43.70
CA ASP A 85 -19.60 2.05 -44.58
C ASP A 85 -21.10 2.43 -44.74
N ASP A 86 -21.34 3.71 -45.06
CA ASP A 86 -22.27 4.24 -46.08
C ASP A 86 -23.04 5.51 -45.65
N ALA A 87 -22.70 6.60 -46.37
CA ALA A 87 -23.50 7.74 -46.85
C ALA A 87 -24.69 8.29 -46.02
N ASP A 88 -24.61 9.57 -45.60
CA ASP A 88 -25.33 10.70 -46.23
C ASP A 88 -25.20 12.01 -45.41
N GLU A 89 -25.28 13.12 -46.13
CA GLU A 89 -25.01 14.52 -45.79
C GLU A 89 -25.94 15.19 -44.75
N GLU A 90 -25.35 16.21 -44.11
CA GLU A 90 -25.89 17.51 -43.62
C GLU A 90 -27.15 17.55 -42.70
N ASP A 91 -26.98 18.08 -41.47
CA ASP A 91 -27.38 19.47 -41.16
C ASP A 91 -27.20 19.85 -39.68
N GLU A 92 -26.80 21.10 -39.45
CA GLU A 92 -26.62 21.77 -38.16
C GLU A 92 -27.96 22.00 -37.41
N ASN A 93 -27.98 21.82 -36.08
CA ASN A 93 -28.55 22.85 -35.20
C ASN A 93 -28.14 22.69 -33.73
N GLY A 94 -27.74 23.81 -33.13
CA GLY A 94 -27.48 23.94 -31.70
C GLY A 94 -28.76 23.86 -30.86
N GLY A 95 -28.65 23.17 -29.73
CA GLY A 95 -29.76 23.03 -28.78
C GLY A 95 -29.28 22.63 -27.39
N LYS A 96 -29.17 23.62 -26.51
CA LYS A 96 -28.92 23.49 -25.07
C LYS A 96 -29.95 22.56 -24.42
N MET A 97 -29.50 21.51 -23.72
CA MET A 97 -30.36 20.59 -22.98
C MET A 97 -29.74 20.13 -21.63
N PRO A 98 -30.56 19.59 -20.71
CA PRO A 98 -30.45 19.83 -19.26
C PRO A 98 -29.81 18.67 -18.48
N LYS A 99 -29.61 18.91 -17.17
CA LYS A 99 -29.33 17.89 -16.14
C LYS A 99 -30.23 16.66 -16.33
N SER A 100 -29.64 15.54 -16.73
CA SER A 100 -30.26 14.22 -16.63
C SER A 100 -29.54 13.38 -15.59
N SER A 101 -30.14 13.31 -14.40
CA SER A 101 -30.10 12.15 -13.53
C SER A 101 -30.39 10.89 -14.36
N LYS A 102 -29.42 9.97 -14.48
CA LYS A 102 -29.67 8.66 -15.08
C LYS A 102 -29.92 7.64 -13.97
N SER A 103 -31.17 7.57 -13.57
CA SER A 103 -31.83 6.35 -13.13
C SER A 103 -31.75 5.32 -14.25
N SER A 104 -30.96 4.26 -14.07
CA SER A 104 -31.08 3.03 -14.87
C SER A 104 -31.76 1.98 -14.00
N ASP A 105 -33.04 2.21 -13.73
CA ASP A 105 -33.91 1.21 -13.14
C ASP A 105 -35.05 0.95 -14.13
N SER A 106 -35.49 -0.30 -14.18
CA SER A 106 -36.53 -0.90 -15.06
C SER A 106 -36.09 -1.50 -16.41
N SER A 107 -36.03 -2.84 -16.40
CA SER A 107 -36.41 -3.81 -17.45
C SER A 107 -35.38 -4.90 -17.79
N LYS A 108 -34.29 -5.03 -17.03
CA LYS A 108 -33.43 -6.22 -17.15
C LYS A 108 -34.12 -7.41 -16.47
N GLY A 109 -34.41 -8.45 -17.24
CA GLY A 109 -35.02 -9.67 -16.70
C GLY A 109 -34.18 -10.27 -15.56
N PRO A 110 -34.79 -11.05 -14.65
CA PRO A 110 -34.09 -11.60 -13.47
C PRO A 110 -32.88 -12.47 -13.82
N GLN A 111 -32.86 -13.07 -15.02
CA GLN A 111 -31.71 -13.82 -15.52
C GLN A 111 -30.52 -12.91 -15.89
N ASN A 112 -30.78 -11.72 -16.44
CA ASN A 112 -29.73 -10.76 -16.79
C ASN A 112 -29.07 -10.18 -15.53
N VAL A 113 -29.87 -9.93 -14.47
CA VAL A 113 -29.36 -9.50 -13.16
C VAL A 113 -28.40 -10.53 -12.57
N ALA A 114 -28.71 -11.82 -12.70
CA ALA A 114 -27.82 -12.88 -12.24
C ALA A 114 -26.53 -12.96 -13.07
N ALA A 115 -26.59 -12.76 -14.39
CA ALA A 115 -25.42 -12.74 -15.26
C ALA A 115 -24.47 -11.57 -14.94
N GLU A 116 -25.02 -10.37 -14.71
CA GLU A 116 -24.24 -9.18 -14.30
C GLU A 116 -23.52 -9.41 -12.97
N ALA A 117 -24.15 -10.10 -12.02
CA ALA A 117 -23.54 -10.42 -10.75
C ALA A 117 -22.28 -11.30 -10.91
N VAL A 118 -22.31 -12.28 -11.82
CA VAL A 118 -21.15 -13.12 -12.14
C VAL A 118 -20.02 -12.29 -12.75
N GLN A 119 -20.35 -11.38 -13.67
CA GLN A 119 -19.37 -10.48 -14.27
C GLN A 119 -18.72 -9.55 -13.24
N GLU A 120 -19.49 -8.96 -12.32
CA GLU A 120 -18.91 -8.15 -11.25
C GLU A 120 -18.00 -9.00 -10.32
N MET A 121 -18.41 -10.23 -9.96
CA MET A 121 -17.55 -11.12 -9.17
C MET A 121 -16.21 -11.44 -9.88
N GLU A 122 -16.24 -11.68 -11.19
CA GLU A 122 -15.03 -11.91 -11.99
C GLU A 122 -14.11 -10.69 -12.01
N GLN A 123 -14.66 -9.47 -12.10
CA GLN A 123 -13.88 -8.23 -12.02
C GLN A 123 -13.16 -8.10 -10.68
N TYR A 124 -13.83 -8.42 -9.57
CA TYR A 124 -13.20 -8.44 -8.25
C TYR A 124 -12.11 -9.52 -8.14
N PHE A 125 -12.26 -10.66 -8.81
CA PHE A 125 -11.22 -11.68 -8.88
C PHE A 125 -9.99 -11.21 -9.68
N LYS A 126 -10.18 -10.46 -10.78
CA LYS A 126 -9.07 -9.81 -11.51
C LYS A 126 -8.34 -8.80 -10.63
N ALA A 127 -9.08 -7.97 -9.91
CA ALA A 127 -8.51 -7.02 -8.95
C ALA A 127 -7.73 -7.70 -7.82
N LEU A 128 -8.21 -8.86 -7.33
CA LEU A 128 -7.48 -9.69 -6.37
C LEU A 128 -6.12 -10.12 -6.93
N ASN A 129 -6.06 -10.61 -8.17
CA ASN A 129 -4.81 -11.02 -8.79
C ASN A 129 -3.81 -9.86 -8.91
N ASP A 130 -4.28 -8.67 -9.28
CA ASP A 130 -3.44 -7.47 -9.36
C ASP A 130 -2.93 -7.02 -8.00
N ALA A 131 -3.78 -7.08 -6.96
CA ALA A 131 -3.39 -6.75 -5.60
C ALA A 131 -2.33 -7.73 -5.08
N LEU A 132 -2.53 -9.04 -5.30
CA LEU A 132 -1.54 -10.06 -4.94
C LEU A 132 -0.21 -9.85 -5.67
N ALA A 133 -0.25 -9.50 -6.96
CA ALA A 133 0.96 -9.21 -7.73
C ALA A 133 1.75 -8.02 -7.18
N LYS A 134 1.08 -7.00 -6.62
CA LYS A 134 1.72 -5.81 -6.04
C LYS A 134 2.27 -6.05 -4.64
N HIS A 135 1.54 -6.78 -3.80
CA HIS A 135 1.89 -6.97 -2.39
C HIS A 135 2.83 -8.15 -2.16
N LEU A 136 2.71 -9.22 -2.95
CA LEU A 136 3.53 -10.44 -2.83
C LEU A 136 4.65 -10.50 -3.89
N SER A 137 5.06 -9.38 -4.48
CA SER A 137 6.21 -9.37 -5.40
C SER A 137 7.54 -9.33 -4.65
N LEU A 138 8.46 -10.24 -4.99
CA LEU A 138 9.88 -10.13 -4.61
C LEU A 138 10.62 -9.05 -5.40
N LYS A 139 10.09 -8.71 -6.59
CA LYS A 139 10.69 -7.73 -7.50
C LYS A 139 10.53 -6.32 -6.95
N VAL A 140 11.55 -5.52 -7.18
CA VAL A 140 11.57 -4.11 -6.82
C VAL A 140 10.78 -3.32 -7.86
N ASN A 141 9.86 -2.48 -7.38
CA ASN A 141 9.03 -1.64 -8.24
C ASN A 141 9.81 -0.36 -8.63
N LEU A 142 10.46 -0.38 -9.80
CA LEU A 142 11.22 0.77 -10.32
C LEU A 142 10.35 2.03 -10.52
N LYS A 143 9.10 1.83 -10.94
CA LYS A 143 8.14 2.91 -11.15
C LYS A 143 7.93 3.80 -9.93
N ALA A 144 8.04 3.23 -8.72
CA ALA A 144 7.92 4.01 -7.49
C ALA A 144 9.05 5.03 -7.33
N TYR A 145 10.24 4.73 -7.87
CA TYR A 145 11.37 5.66 -7.90
C TYR A 145 11.25 6.66 -9.04
N GLU A 146 10.73 6.25 -10.21
CA GLU A 146 10.48 7.15 -11.35
C GLU A 146 9.48 8.26 -11.01
N ASP A 147 8.41 7.90 -10.29
CA ASP A 147 7.33 8.81 -9.89
C ASP A 147 7.68 9.69 -8.68
N LEU A 148 8.86 9.49 -8.07
CA LEU A 148 9.31 10.26 -6.92
C LEU A 148 9.47 11.75 -7.27
N SER A 149 8.79 12.63 -6.53
CA SER A 149 8.91 14.08 -6.69
C SER A 149 10.18 14.61 -6.04
N VAL A 150 11.00 15.30 -6.82
CA VAL A 150 12.22 15.97 -6.38
C VAL A 150 12.03 17.49 -6.51
N THR A 151 12.26 18.19 -5.41
CA THR A 151 12.27 19.66 -5.34
C THR A 151 13.70 20.15 -5.54
N LEU A 152 13.95 20.90 -6.61
CA LEU A 152 15.24 21.57 -6.83
C LEU A 152 15.41 22.76 -5.90
N GLU A 153 16.65 23.25 -5.77
CA GLU A 153 16.96 24.49 -5.05
C GLU A 153 16.25 25.72 -5.66
N ASN A 154 15.91 25.65 -6.95
CA ASN A 154 15.19 26.68 -7.69
C ASN A 154 13.67 26.71 -7.38
N GLY A 155 13.17 25.80 -6.55
CA GLY A 155 11.75 25.71 -6.17
C GLY A 155 10.87 24.88 -7.11
N GLU A 156 11.40 24.42 -8.25
CA GLU A 156 10.68 23.57 -9.20
C GLU A 156 10.57 22.13 -8.68
N THR A 157 9.37 21.54 -8.85
CA THR A 157 9.09 20.17 -8.47
C THR A 157 8.84 19.30 -9.70
N HIS A 158 9.67 18.29 -9.88
CA HIS A 158 9.59 17.39 -11.01
C HIS A 158 9.84 15.96 -10.58
N ARG A 159 9.35 15.00 -11.38
CA ARG A 159 9.57 13.58 -11.15
C ARG A 159 11.03 13.21 -11.40
N LEU A 160 11.55 12.25 -10.64
CA LEU A 160 12.95 11.81 -10.71
C LEU A 160 13.35 11.33 -12.11
N ILE A 161 12.41 10.77 -12.88
CA ILE A 161 12.64 10.33 -14.27
C ILE A 161 13.17 11.43 -15.21
N LYS A 162 12.89 12.71 -14.94
CA LYS A 162 13.43 13.82 -15.74
C LYS A 162 14.91 14.10 -15.49
N PHE A 163 15.40 13.72 -14.30
CA PHE A 163 16.74 14.07 -13.85
C PHE A 163 17.71 12.90 -13.95
N ALA A 164 17.22 11.67 -13.79
CA ALA A 164 18.05 10.48 -13.75
C ALA A 164 17.49 9.33 -14.56
N ARG A 165 18.40 8.55 -15.16
CA ARG A 165 18.08 7.25 -15.75
C ARG A 165 18.16 6.18 -14.66
N ILE A 166 17.06 5.47 -14.46
CA ILE A 166 16.91 4.46 -13.41
C ILE A 166 17.17 3.07 -14.01
N SER A 167 18.04 2.29 -13.39
CA SER A 167 18.38 0.95 -13.85
C SER A 167 18.66 -0.01 -12.69
N LEU A 168 18.43 -1.29 -12.93
CA LEU A 168 18.84 -2.39 -12.05
C LEU A 168 19.95 -3.17 -12.75
N LYS A 169 21.14 -3.21 -12.14
CA LYS A 169 22.24 -4.06 -12.65
C LYS A 169 21.99 -5.55 -12.36
N THR A 170 21.23 -5.85 -11.31
CA THR A 170 20.91 -7.20 -10.85
C THR A 170 19.48 -7.17 -10.27
N PRO A 171 18.65 -8.21 -10.45
CA PRO A 171 17.24 -8.20 -10.02
C PRO A 171 17.04 -7.94 -8.52
N ASN A 172 17.96 -8.43 -7.68
CA ASN A 172 17.98 -8.21 -6.23
C ASN A 172 19.15 -7.29 -5.79
N GLY A 173 19.72 -6.54 -6.73
CA GLY A 173 20.88 -5.67 -6.49
C GLY A 173 20.48 -4.25 -6.09
N PRO A 174 21.48 -3.36 -5.90
CA PRO A 174 21.21 -1.95 -5.67
C PRO A 174 20.60 -1.30 -6.91
N ILE A 175 19.69 -0.34 -6.69
CA ILE A 175 19.15 0.51 -7.76
C ILE A 175 20.23 1.51 -8.14
N VAL A 176 20.46 1.66 -9.43
CA VAL A 176 21.46 2.57 -9.98
C VAL A 176 20.75 3.71 -10.67
N LEU A 177 20.98 4.92 -10.18
CA LEU A 177 20.44 6.16 -10.71
C LEU A 177 21.58 6.95 -11.34
N ASN A 178 21.52 7.16 -12.66
CA ASN A 178 22.53 7.90 -13.39
C ASN A 178 22.06 9.32 -13.69
N PHE A 179 22.80 10.33 -13.20
CA PHE A 179 22.50 11.75 -13.37
C PHE A 179 23.39 12.45 -14.42
N ALA A 180 23.90 11.72 -15.42
CA ALA A 180 24.78 12.27 -16.46
C ALA A 180 24.25 13.56 -17.10
N ASP A 181 22.94 13.64 -17.30
CA ASP A 181 22.30 14.78 -17.95
C ASP A 181 22.13 15.98 -17.00
N ASN A 182 22.07 15.76 -15.67
CA ASN A 182 21.76 16.79 -14.67
C ASN A 182 22.43 16.55 -13.29
N PRO A 183 23.73 16.87 -13.13
CA PRO A 183 24.44 16.62 -11.86
C PRO A 183 23.98 17.54 -10.71
N ALA A 184 23.36 18.68 -10.99
CA ALA A 184 22.84 19.60 -9.97
C ALA A 184 21.69 18.97 -9.14
N ALA A 185 20.96 18.01 -9.72
CA ALA A 185 19.81 17.35 -9.09
C ALA A 185 20.20 16.23 -8.11
N ILE A 186 21.48 15.87 -7.99
CA ILE A 186 21.96 14.74 -7.16
C ILE A 186 21.65 14.95 -5.67
N LYS A 187 21.94 16.13 -5.13
CA LYS A 187 21.70 16.47 -3.71
C LYS A 187 20.20 16.43 -3.35
N PRO A 188 19.30 17.10 -4.08
CA PRO A 188 17.88 17.04 -3.76
C PRO A 188 17.29 15.65 -4.00
N ALA A 189 17.74 14.92 -5.03
CA ALA A 189 17.30 13.55 -5.28
C ALA A 189 17.72 12.61 -4.13
N ARG A 190 18.94 12.75 -3.60
CA ARG A 190 19.40 11.98 -2.43
C ARG A 190 18.47 12.15 -1.22
N ILE A 191 18.09 13.40 -0.93
CA ILE A 191 17.18 13.71 0.18
C ILE A 191 15.79 13.13 -0.08
N ALA A 192 15.27 13.29 -1.30
CA ALA A 192 13.97 12.73 -1.67
C ALA A 192 13.93 11.19 -1.53
N ILE A 193 14.99 10.50 -1.96
CA ILE A 193 15.11 9.04 -1.84
C ILE A 193 15.22 8.61 -0.39
N GLN A 194 16.00 9.34 0.42
CA GLN A 194 16.12 9.05 1.85
C GLN A 194 14.80 9.25 2.59
N ASN A 195 14.00 10.23 2.19
CA ASN A 195 12.65 10.45 2.73
C ASN A 195 11.67 9.36 2.31
N MET A 196 11.79 8.83 1.09
CA MET A 196 10.97 7.74 0.58
C MET A 196 11.32 6.40 1.25
N ALA A 197 12.61 6.12 1.42
CA ALA A 197 13.12 4.87 1.96
C ALA A 197 13.78 5.12 3.32
N GLU A 198 12.95 5.25 4.37
CA GLU A 198 13.34 5.66 5.75
C GLU A 198 14.44 4.77 6.40
N ASN A 199 14.72 3.59 5.83
CA ASN A 199 15.72 2.64 6.36
C ASN A 199 16.91 2.39 5.42
N VAL A 200 17.07 3.17 4.36
CA VAL A 200 18.12 2.98 3.36
C VAL A 200 18.89 4.27 3.16
N THR A 201 20.22 4.20 3.34
CA THR A 201 21.11 5.31 3.04
C THR A 201 21.62 5.18 1.59
N PRO A 202 21.25 6.09 0.68
CA PRO A 202 21.79 6.10 -0.68
C PRO A 202 23.29 6.45 -0.67
N GLN A 203 24.10 5.65 -1.36
CA GLN A 203 25.53 5.89 -1.58
C GLN A 203 25.70 6.71 -2.87
N VAL A 204 26.53 7.75 -2.83
CA VAL A 204 26.75 8.65 -3.97
C VAL A 204 28.17 8.46 -4.49
N ASP A 205 28.27 7.98 -5.72
CA ASP A 205 29.52 7.72 -6.44
C ASP A 205 29.61 8.70 -7.62
N GLY A 206 30.06 9.92 -7.32
CA GLY A 206 30.17 11.00 -8.31
C GLY A 206 28.81 11.39 -8.89
N ILE A 207 28.55 10.94 -10.12
CA ILE A 207 27.33 11.23 -10.90
C ILE A 207 26.24 10.14 -10.71
N ILE A 208 26.60 9.03 -10.06
CA ILE A 208 25.72 7.88 -9.89
C ILE A 208 25.29 7.77 -8.42
N ILE A 209 24.01 7.48 -8.18
CA ILE A 209 23.51 7.13 -6.85
C ILE A 209 23.17 5.64 -6.81
N HIS A 210 23.70 4.94 -5.81
CA HIS A 210 23.42 3.57 -5.49
C HIS A 210 22.47 3.49 -4.29
N VAL A 211 21.29 2.92 -4.49
CA VAL A 211 20.31 2.70 -3.43
C VAL A 211 20.36 1.21 -3.04
N PRO A 212 20.91 0.86 -1.87
CA PRO A 212 20.99 -0.53 -1.46
C PRO A 212 19.62 -1.08 -1.12
N ILE A 213 19.28 -2.24 -1.69
CA ILE A 213 18.02 -2.92 -1.42
C ILE A 213 18.28 -3.96 -0.33
N PRO A 214 17.57 -3.90 0.82
CA PRO A 214 17.74 -4.89 1.85
C PRO A 214 17.27 -6.25 1.33
N LYS A 215 18.13 -7.26 1.48
CA LYS A 215 17.81 -8.63 1.09
C LYS A 215 16.62 -9.14 1.92
N LEU A 216 15.72 -9.89 1.28
CA LEU A 216 14.53 -10.40 1.94
C LEU A 216 14.85 -11.69 2.70
N THR A 217 14.90 -11.61 4.02
CA THR A 217 15.10 -12.77 4.89
C THR A 217 13.90 -13.73 4.83
N ARG A 218 14.12 -15.00 5.20
CA ARG A 218 13.05 -16.00 5.25
C ARG A 218 11.92 -15.57 6.18
N GLU A 219 12.25 -15.12 7.39
CA GLU A 219 11.28 -14.64 8.38
C GLU A 219 10.41 -13.49 7.83
N ARG A 220 11.03 -12.53 7.13
CA ARG A 220 10.31 -11.41 6.53
C ARG A 220 9.37 -11.87 5.41
N ARG A 221 9.73 -12.90 4.66
CA ARG A 221 8.84 -13.50 3.64
C ARG A 221 7.66 -14.21 4.25
N GLU A 222 7.89 -14.97 5.31
CA GLU A 222 6.81 -15.65 6.04
C GLU A 222 5.84 -14.60 6.63
N ALA A 223 6.36 -13.56 7.29
CA ALA A 223 5.54 -12.46 7.81
C ALA A 223 4.77 -11.71 6.72
N LEU A 224 5.39 -11.44 5.56
CA LEU A 224 4.72 -10.80 4.43
C LEU A 224 3.63 -11.71 3.85
N ALA A 225 3.94 -12.98 3.65
CA ALA A 225 3.01 -13.96 3.10
C ALA A 225 1.85 -14.27 4.03
N GLU A 226 1.98 -14.06 5.34
CA GLU A 226 0.88 -14.19 6.28
C GLU A 226 0.07 -12.90 6.35
N HIS A 227 0.71 -11.76 6.64
CA HIS A 227 -0.01 -10.52 6.87
C HIS A 227 -0.66 -9.97 5.60
N SER A 228 0.12 -9.79 4.52
CA SER A 228 -0.39 -9.15 3.30
C SER A 228 -1.41 -10.02 2.57
N ALA A 229 -1.18 -11.33 2.52
CA ALA A 229 -2.07 -12.28 1.88
C ALA A 229 -3.44 -12.34 2.58
N ASN A 230 -3.43 -12.36 3.91
CA ASN A 230 -4.67 -12.38 4.70
C ASN A 230 -5.45 -11.08 4.55
N LEU A 231 -4.78 -9.93 4.53
CA LEU A 231 -5.42 -8.64 4.31
C LEU A 231 -6.13 -8.60 2.95
N VAL A 232 -5.41 -8.92 1.87
CA VAL A 232 -5.95 -8.91 0.50
C VAL A 232 -7.10 -9.91 0.34
N LEU A 233 -6.99 -11.09 0.95
CA LEU A 233 -8.06 -12.11 0.94
C LEU A 233 -9.31 -11.63 1.70
N ASN A 234 -9.13 -10.98 2.85
CA ASN A 234 -10.25 -10.46 3.63
C ASN A 234 -11.00 -9.36 2.87
N GLU A 235 -10.27 -8.44 2.24
CA GLU A 235 -10.86 -7.40 1.39
C GLU A 235 -11.66 -7.99 0.22
N PHE A 236 -11.13 -9.02 -0.44
CA PHE A 236 -11.83 -9.72 -1.51
C PHE A 236 -13.12 -10.40 -1.02
N LYS A 237 -13.07 -11.11 0.10
CA LYS A 237 -14.27 -11.73 0.70
C LYS A 237 -15.33 -10.70 1.08
N LEU A 238 -14.92 -9.54 1.60
CA LEU A 238 -15.83 -8.43 1.88
C LEU A 238 -16.47 -7.89 0.60
N ALA A 239 -15.69 -7.67 -0.45
CA ALA A 239 -16.21 -7.21 -1.75
C ALA A 239 -17.22 -8.21 -2.35
N LEU A 240 -16.93 -9.51 -2.34
CA LEU A 240 -17.86 -10.54 -2.79
C LEU A 240 -19.15 -10.57 -1.96
N ASN A 241 -19.06 -10.37 -0.64
CA ASN A 241 -20.23 -10.27 0.23
C ASN A 241 -21.09 -9.05 -0.10
N GLU A 242 -20.49 -7.92 -0.43
CA GLU A 242 -21.20 -6.72 -0.85
C GLU A 242 -21.93 -6.92 -2.19
N VAL A 243 -21.25 -7.51 -3.18
CA VAL A 243 -21.84 -7.86 -4.48
C VAL A 243 -23.04 -8.79 -4.26
N PHE A 244 -22.85 -9.89 -3.54
CA PHE A 244 -23.92 -10.84 -3.24
C PHE A 244 -25.14 -10.14 -2.61
N LYS A 245 -24.94 -9.33 -1.56
CA LYS A 245 -26.02 -8.58 -0.90
C LYS A 245 -26.73 -7.59 -1.84
N LYS A 246 -26.00 -6.94 -2.75
CA LYS A 246 -26.58 -6.01 -3.74
C LYS A 246 -27.49 -6.78 -4.71
N TYR A 247 -26.99 -7.85 -5.30
CA TYR A 247 -27.73 -8.60 -6.32
C TYR A 247 -28.89 -9.43 -5.76
N THR A 248 -28.78 -9.97 -4.53
CA THR A 248 -29.93 -10.62 -3.87
C THR A 248 -31.09 -9.64 -3.68
N LYS A 249 -30.82 -8.40 -3.24
CA LYS A 249 -31.84 -7.34 -3.11
C LYS A 249 -32.43 -6.93 -4.46
N LEU A 250 -31.63 -6.91 -5.53
CA LEU A 250 -32.11 -6.60 -6.88
C LEU A 250 -32.98 -7.73 -7.43
N LEU A 251 -32.61 -8.99 -7.20
CA LEU A 251 -33.41 -10.15 -7.61
C LEU A 251 -34.78 -10.16 -6.93
N GLU A 252 -34.83 -9.90 -5.62
CA GLU A 252 -36.08 -9.78 -4.85
C GLU A 252 -36.98 -8.64 -5.34
N ARG A 253 -36.41 -7.54 -5.86
CA ARG A 253 -37.17 -6.42 -6.43
C ARG A 253 -37.62 -6.66 -7.87
N SER A 254 -36.82 -7.40 -8.65
CA SER A 254 -37.05 -7.61 -10.08
C SER A 254 -38.16 -8.61 -10.40
N SER A 255 -38.51 -9.50 -9.46
CA SER A 255 -39.47 -10.58 -9.70
C SER A 255 -40.26 -10.92 -8.45
N ASN A 256 -41.57 -11.08 -8.62
CA ASN A 256 -42.50 -11.54 -7.57
C ASN A 256 -42.55 -13.08 -7.45
N ASN A 257 -41.95 -13.81 -8.41
CA ASN A 257 -41.94 -15.27 -8.43
C ASN A 257 -40.92 -15.82 -7.43
N LYS A 258 -41.38 -16.13 -6.22
CA LYS A 258 -40.53 -16.59 -5.10
C LYS A 258 -39.64 -17.78 -5.45
N GLU A 259 -40.18 -18.79 -6.14
CA GLU A 259 -39.41 -19.97 -6.53
C GLU A 259 -38.27 -19.65 -7.50
N MET A 260 -38.52 -18.77 -8.48
CA MET A 260 -37.51 -18.35 -9.44
C MET A 260 -36.39 -17.57 -8.75
N VAL A 261 -36.76 -16.63 -7.87
CA VAL A 261 -35.80 -15.84 -7.08
C VAL A 261 -34.95 -16.74 -6.19
N GLN A 262 -35.55 -17.75 -5.55
CA GLN A 262 -34.81 -18.74 -4.74
C GLN A 262 -33.84 -19.57 -5.57
N ARG A 263 -34.25 -20.05 -6.75
CA ARG A 263 -33.36 -20.80 -7.67
C ARG A 263 -32.16 -19.95 -8.11
N LEU A 264 -32.40 -18.70 -8.50
CA LEU A 264 -31.34 -17.77 -8.91
C LEU A 264 -30.41 -17.40 -7.76
N ASN A 265 -30.95 -17.14 -6.56
CA ASN A 265 -30.14 -16.86 -5.37
C ASN A 265 -29.26 -18.07 -4.98
N ASN A 266 -29.78 -19.29 -5.08
CA ASN A 266 -29.00 -20.50 -4.84
C ASN A 266 -27.87 -20.66 -5.87
N GLY A 267 -28.15 -20.38 -7.15
CA GLY A 267 -27.13 -20.33 -8.20
C GLY A 267 -26.06 -19.28 -7.92
N LEU A 268 -26.46 -18.07 -7.53
CA LEU A 268 -25.54 -16.98 -7.18
C LEU A 268 -24.68 -17.32 -5.96
N LEU A 269 -25.26 -17.99 -4.96
CA LEU A 269 -24.52 -18.47 -3.79
C LEU A 269 -23.48 -19.53 -4.16
N ALA A 270 -23.81 -20.43 -5.08
CA ALA A 270 -22.86 -21.42 -5.61
C ALA A 270 -21.69 -20.74 -6.35
N GLN A 271 -21.99 -19.74 -7.17
CA GLN A 271 -20.96 -18.93 -7.86
C GLN A 271 -20.07 -18.17 -6.88
N LYS A 272 -20.65 -17.53 -5.87
CA LYS A 272 -19.88 -16.86 -4.81
C LYS A 272 -18.93 -17.84 -4.12
N ARG A 273 -19.40 -19.03 -3.73
CA ARG A 273 -18.57 -20.07 -3.11
C ARG A 273 -17.44 -20.55 -4.03
N HIS A 274 -17.72 -20.64 -5.34
CA HIS A 274 -16.70 -20.97 -6.34
C HIS A 274 -15.60 -19.89 -6.37
N TRP A 275 -15.97 -18.61 -6.45
CA TRP A 275 -15.00 -17.50 -6.44
C TRP A 275 -14.25 -17.36 -5.12
N ASP A 276 -14.91 -17.58 -3.98
CA ASP A 276 -14.27 -17.62 -2.66
C ASP A 276 -13.17 -18.70 -2.63
N LYS A 277 -13.47 -19.92 -3.10
CA LYS A 277 -12.51 -21.02 -3.17
C LYS A 277 -11.35 -20.72 -4.13
N MET A 278 -11.66 -20.22 -5.33
CA MET A 278 -10.65 -19.80 -6.31
C MET A 278 -9.72 -18.72 -5.75
N GLY A 279 -10.26 -17.75 -5.01
CA GLY A 279 -9.48 -16.72 -4.34
C GLY A 279 -8.56 -17.30 -3.26
N GLU A 280 -9.06 -18.19 -2.41
CA GLU A 280 -8.24 -18.89 -1.41
C GLU A 280 -7.10 -19.69 -2.03
N ASP A 281 -7.38 -20.41 -3.11
CA ASP A 281 -6.39 -21.26 -3.79
C ASP A 281 -5.31 -20.39 -4.46
N LYS A 282 -5.67 -19.25 -5.08
CA LYS A 282 -4.69 -18.31 -5.62
C LYS A 282 -3.81 -17.66 -4.56
N VAL A 283 -4.37 -17.35 -3.40
CA VAL A 283 -3.60 -16.81 -2.28
C VAL A 283 -2.61 -17.86 -1.75
N LYS A 284 -3.04 -19.12 -1.61
CA LYS A 284 -2.16 -20.24 -1.21
C LYS A 284 -1.03 -20.45 -2.21
N GLU A 285 -1.33 -20.46 -3.50
CA GLU A 285 -0.34 -20.61 -4.57
C GLU A 285 0.72 -19.51 -4.51
N ARG A 286 0.30 -18.24 -4.42
CA ARG A 286 1.22 -17.10 -4.32
C ARG A 286 2.06 -17.12 -3.05
N ARG A 287 1.47 -17.50 -1.91
CA ARG A 287 2.19 -17.71 -0.66
C ARG A 287 3.27 -18.78 -0.80
N GLN A 288 2.99 -19.89 -1.48
CA GLN A 288 3.99 -20.94 -1.71
C GLN A 288 5.10 -20.49 -2.65
N MET A 289 4.79 -19.75 -3.72
CA MET A 289 5.80 -19.18 -4.63
C MET A 289 6.81 -18.31 -3.87
N LEU A 290 6.33 -17.40 -3.03
CA LEU A 290 7.18 -16.55 -2.17
C LEU A 290 8.18 -17.33 -1.31
N LEU A 291 7.78 -18.51 -0.83
CA LEU A 291 8.62 -19.35 0.02
C LEU A 291 9.63 -20.17 -0.79
N LYS A 292 9.27 -20.60 -2.00
CA LYS A 292 10.10 -21.45 -2.88
C LYS A 292 11.18 -20.69 -3.66
N GLU A 293 11.00 -19.42 -3.99
CA GLU A 293 11.90 -18.61 -4.85
C GLU A 293 13.29 -18.30 -4.22
N ILE A 294 13.92 -19.23 -3.48
CA ILE A 294 15.25 -19.05 -2.82
C ILE A 294 16.37 -19.84 -3.52
N GLU A 295 16.13 -20.41 -4.69
CA GLU A 295 17.25 -21.00 -5.42
C GLU A 295 18.06 -19.87 -6.05
N PHE A 296 19.13 -19.48 -5.33
CA PHE A 296 20.20 -18.60 -5.79
C PHE A 296 21.06 -19.29 -6.83
#